data_AF-A0A5N5WJQ7-F1
#
_entry.id   AF-A0A5N5WJQ7-F1
#
_cell.length_a   1.000
_cell.length_b   1.000
_cell.length_c   1.000
_cell.angle_alpha   90.00
_cell.angle_beta   90.00
_cell.angle_gamma   90.00
#
_symmetry.space_group_name_H-M   'P 1'
#
loop_
_entity.id
_entity.type
_entity.pdbx_description
1 polymer ?
#
loop_
_entity_poly.entity_id
_entity_poly.type
_entity_poly.pdbx_seq_one_letter_code
_entity_poly.pdbx_strand_id
1 'polypeptide(L)'
;MGKYNLTALQVRQTAIQQKAAKKISRLPQWADVVRDIPPAQVLVRIQPQQHQLVRQRVKTPPGASKPQVVFEAQEKRVNPKKASRMFQPVEIKYEEDQLRKEFFRDHPWELARPRVVLESSGKDYENYNWSRLQQPGKRLDGESVVQRQLWLLNNVPDMTKSAAYDVARREFYRLRLQEDIERRVAAEEAEATGATFGPTRLEVGMELENQEYERWKVWAKSEAQVQEQRAAAFTGAPGLPTTEVSLGLEEGVEEKQPQAA
;
A
#
# COMPACT_ATOMS: atom_id res chain seq x y z
N MET A 1 -8.82 32.87 -16.89
CA MET A 1 -8.71 31.76 -17.86
C MET A 1 -7.41 31.96 -18.62
N GLY A 2 -6.39 31.14 -18.36
CA GLY A 2 -5.10 31.25 -19.06
C GLY A 2 -5.27 30.99 -20.56
N LYS A 3 -4.57 31.74 -21.41
CA LYS A 3 -4.54 31.49 -22.86
C LYS A 3 -3.78 30.18 -23.09
N TYR A 4 -4.35 29.27 -23.88
CA TYR A 4 -3.66 28.04 -24.27
C TYR A 4 -2.48 28.38 -25.20
N ASN A 5 -1.31 27.82 -24.92
CA ASN A 5 -0.14 27.96 -25.78
C ASN A 5 -0.07 26.78 -26.76
N LEU A 6 -0.29 27.04 -28.05
CA LEU A 6 -0.28 26.02 -29.12
C LEU A 6 1.03 26.01 -29.93
N THR A 7 2.02 26.83 -29.57
CA THR A 7 3.27 26.94 -30.35
C THR A 7 4.03 25.61 -30.44
N ALA A 8 3.97 24.79 -29.37
CA ALA A 8 4.59 23.47 -29.33
C ALA A 8 3.96 22.45 -30.30
N LEU A 9 2.68 22.60 -30.67
CA LEU A 9 2.02 21.75 -31.65
C LEU A 9 2.23 22.24 -33.09
N GLN A 10 2.58 23.53 -33.26
CA GLN A 10 2.69 24.19 -34.56
C GLN A 10 4.14 24.37 -35.03
N VAL A 11 5.12 23.71 -34.40
CA VAL A 11 6.57 23.89 -34.70
C VAL A 11 6.89 23.63 -36.18
N ARG A 12 6.24 22.63 -36.80
CA ARG A 12 6.40 22.37 -38.24
C ARG A 12 5.85 23.52 -39.09
N GLN A 13 4.70 24.07 -38.72
CA GLN A 13 4.09 25.21 -39.44
C GLN A 13 4.97 26.45 -39.32
N THR A 14 5.52 26.74 -38.13
CA THR A 14 6.41 27.87 -37.92
C THR A 14 7.74 27.69 -38.67
N ALA A 15 8.31 26.49 -38.73
CA ALA A 15 9.52 26.22 -39.51
C ALA A 15 9.29 26.42 -41.03
N ILE A 16 8.15 25.97 -41.56
CA ILE A 16 7.76 26.22 -42.96
C ILE A 16 7.65 27.73 -43.23
N GLN A 17 7.00 28.46 -42.32
CA GLN A 17 6.87 29.92 -42.43
C GLN A 17 8.21 30.65 -42.35
N GLN A 18 9.13 30.21 -41.47
CA GLN A 18 10.47 30.79 -41.35
C GLN A 18 11.30 30.58 -42.63
N LYS A 19 11.18 29.42 -43.28
CA LYS A 19 11.82 29.18 -44.59
C LYS A 19 11.20 30.04 -45.68
N ALA A 20 9.87 30.14 -45.71
CA ALA A 20 9.17 30.99 -46.68
C ALA A 20 9.58 32.47 -46.54
N ALA A 21 9.76 32.94 -45.29
CA ALA A 21 10.27 34.27 -44.96
C ALA A 21 11.80 34.41 -45.13
N LYS A 22 12.50 33.40 -45.66
CA LYS A 22 13.96 33.36 -45.86
C LYS A 22 14.80 33.58 -44.58
N LYS A 23 14.22 33.36 -43.38
CA LYS A 23 14.97 33.40 -42.10
C LYS A 23 15.90 32.19 -41.95
N ILE A 24 15.51 31.06 -42.54
CA ILE A 24 16.30 29.83 -42.60
C ILE A 24 16.51 29.42 -44.05
N SER A 25 17.71 28.97 -44.39
CA SER A 25 18.08 28.55 -45.76
C SER A 25 17.53 27.15 -46.11
N ARG A 26 17.59 26.22 -45.15
CA ARG A 26 17.17 24.82 -45.32
C ARG A 26 16.09 24.49 -44.28
N LEU A 27 15.17 23.58 -44.65
CA LEU A 27 14.23 23.03 -43.66
C LEU A 27 15.03 22.16 -42.68
N PRO A 28 14.68 22.19 -41.39
CA PRO A 28 15.19 21.21 -40.45
C PRO A 28 14.81 19.78 -40.88
N GLN A 29 15.71 18.83 -40.68
CA GLN A 29 15.49 17.42 -41.05
C GLN A 29 14.26 16.80 -40.36
N TRP A 30 13.94 17.24 -39.13
CA TRP A 30 12.77 16.77 -38.40
C TRP A 30 11.43 17.24 -39.01
N ALA A 31 11.41 18.28 -39.86
CA ALA A 31 10.17 18.83 -40.41
C ALA A 31 9.46 17.85 -41.38
N ASP A 32 10.25 16.99 -42.04
CA ASP A 32 9.75 15.90 -42.86
C ASP A 32 9.25 14.73 -41.99
N VAL A 33 9.95 14.39 -40.90
CA VAL A 33 9.48 13.38 -39.93
C VAL A 33 8.13 13.76 -39.28
N VAL A 34 7.96 15.03 -38.90
CA VAL A 34 6.70 15.55 -38.33
C VAL A 34 5.59 15.68 -39.40
N ARG A 35 5.94 15.67 -40.69
CA ARG A 35 4.94 15.58 -41.77
C ARG A 35 4.30 14.18 -41.78
N ASP A 36 5.13 13.16 -41.63
CA ASP A 36 4.71 11.76 -41.70
C ASP A 36 4.02 11.34 -40.40
N ILE A 37 4.45 11.90 -39.26
CA ILE A 37 3.87 11.67 -37.94
C ILE A 37 3.36 13.01 -37.38
N PRO A 38 2.15 13.45 -37.76
CA PRO A 38 1.57 14.68 -37.24
C PRO A 38 1.24 14.54 -35.74
N PRO A 39 1.32 15.63 -34.96
CA PRO A 39 0.98 15.61 -33.54
C PRO A 39 -0.52 15.34 -33.32
N ALA A 40 -0.86 14.64 -32.22
CA ALA A 40 -2.23 14.31 -31.84
C ALA A 40 -3.02 15.53 -31.31
N GLN A 41 -4.35 15.42 -31.31
CA GLN A 41 -5.25 16.45 -30.78
C GLN A 41 -5.33 16.37 -29.24
N VAL A 42 -4.89 17.42 -28.53
CA VAL A 42 -4.72 17.40 -27.06
C VAL A 42 -5.90 18.05 -26.30
N LEU A 43 -6.66 18.96 -26.91
CA LEU A 43 -7.66 19.80 -26.23
C LEU A 43 -9.11 19.38 -26.47
N VAL A 44 -9.37 18.08 -26.56
CA VAL A 44 -10.73 17.54 -26.66
C VAL A 44 -11.10 16.85 -25.36
N ARG A 45 -12.23 17.25 -24.78
CA ARG A 45 -12.80 16.55 -23.63
C ARG A 45 -13.66 15.39 -24.14
N ILE A 46 -13.11 14.19 -24.07
CA ILE A 46 -13.84 12.96 -24.40
C ILE A 46 -14.69 12.52 -23.20
N GLN A 47 -15.84 11.90 -23.48
CA GLN A 47 -16.61 11.24 -22.44
C GLN A 47 -15.87 9.96 -22.01
N PRO A 48 -15.67 9.73 -20.70
CA PRO A 48 -14.97 8.55 -20.21
C PRO A 48 -15.82 7.30 -20.39
N GLN A 49 -15.16 6.14 -20.50
CA GLN A 49 -15.83 4.85 -20.47
C GLN A 49 -16.51 4.63 -19.11
N GLN A 50 -17.70 4.04 -19.14
CA GLN A 50 -18.43 3.72 -17.91
C GLN A 50 -17.97 2.37 -17.36
N HIS A 51 -17.44 2.36 -16.14
CA HIS A 51 -17.08 1.15 -15.41
C HIS A 51 -18.21 0.76 -14.45
N GLN A 52 -19.14 -0.07 -14.92
CA GLN A 52 -20.21 -0.62 -14.07
C GLN A 52 -19.68 -1.83 -13.28
N LEU A 53 -20.17 -2.01 -12.05
CA LEU A 53 -19.84 -3.20 -11.25
C LEU A 53 -20.63 -4.39 -11.82
N VAL A 54 -19.97 -5.23 -12.60
CA VAL A 54 -20.52 -6.47 -13.15
C VAL A 54 -20.10 -7.63 -12.26
N ARG A 55 -21.05 -8.49 -11.90
CA ARG A 55 -20.81 -9.73 -11.17
C ARG A 55 -21.16 -10.91 -12.06
N GLN A 56 -20.22 -11.82 -12.23
CA GLN A 56 -20.48 -13.08 -12.94
C GLN A 56 -20.89 -14.14 -11.92
N ARG A 57 -21.98 -14.87 -12.12
CA ARG A 57 -22.37 -15.97 -11.23
C ARG A 57 -22.88 -17.14 -12.05
N VAL A 58 -22.61 -18.36 -11.59
CA VAL A 58 -23.24 -19.55 -12.14
C VAL A 58 -24.45 -19.89 -11.28
N LYS A 59 -25.64 -19.81 -11.89
CA LYS A 59 -26.91 -20.11 -11.23
C LYS A 59 -27.64 -21.20 -12.00
N THR A 60 -28.41 -22.00 -11.28
CA THR A 60 -29.38 -22.90 -11.90
C THR A 60 -30.74 -22.20 -11.86
N PRO A 61 -31.19 -21.57 -12.97
CA PRO A 61 -32.46 -20.86 -12.94
C PRO A 61 -33.60 -21.86 -12.70
N PRO A 62 -34.66 -21.47 -11.96
CA PRO A 62 -35.78 -22.35 -11.67
C PRO A 62 -36.44 -22.80 -12.98
N GLY A 63 -36.32 -24.10 -13.28
CA GLY A 63 -36.86 -24.72 -14.50
C GLY A 63 -35.82 -25.14 -15.55
N ALA A 64 -34.53 -24.82 -15.38
CA ALA A 64 -33.47 -25.32 -16.27
C ALA A 64 -32.72 -26.50 -15.63
N SER A 65 -32.37 -27.51 -16.45
CA SER A 65 -31.58 -28.66 -16.01
C SER A 65 -30.06 -28.41 -16.02
N LYS A 66 -29.60 -27.34 -16.68
CA LYS A 66 -28.18 -27.00 -16.82
C LYS A 66 -27.87 -25.66 -16.16
N PRO A 67 -26.74 -25.54 -15.44
CA PRO A 67 -26.30 -24.28 -14.87
C PRO A 67 -25.94 -23.29 -15.97
N GLN A 68 -26.32 -22.02 -15.79
CA GLN A 68 -26.04 -20.94 -16.75
C GLN A 68 -25.25 -19.82 -16.06
N VAL A 69 -24.37 -19.18 -16.82
CA VAL A 69 -23.62 -17.99 -16.38
C VAL A 69 -24.52 -16.78 -16.52
N VAL A 70 -24.82 -16.14 -15.39
CA VAL A 70 -25.62 -14.91 -15.29
C VAL A 70 -24.69 -13.76 -14.96
N PHE A 71 -24.78 -12.69 -15.75
CA PHE A 71 -24.09 -11.43 -15.48
C PHE A 71 -25.05 -10.44 -14.83
N GLU A 72 -24.78 -10.08 -13.58
CA GLU A 72 -25.54 -9.08 -12.84
C GLU A 72 -24.76 -7.76 -12.84
N ALA A 73 -25.20 -6.81 -13.67
CA ALA A 73 -24.66 -5.45 -13.67
C ALA A 73 -25.42 -4.60 -12.66
N GLN A 74 -24.71 -3.98 -11.71
CA GLN A 74 -25.30 -2.98 -10.83
C GLN A 74 -25.39 -1.64 -11.57
N GLU A 75 -26.55 -1.41 -12.19
CA GLU A 75 -26.84 -0.11 -12.80
C GLU A 75 -27.00 0.96 -11.70
N LYS A 76 -26.18 2.01 -11.80
CA LYS A 76 -26.33 3.17 -10.93
C LYS A 76 -27.61 3.91 -11.34
N ARG A 77 -28.55 4.07 -10.41
CA ARG A 77 -29.75 4.89 -10.63
C ARG A 77 -29.33 6.32 -11.02
N VAL A 78 -29.64 6.70 -12.26
CA VAL A 78 -29.37 8.04 -12.78
C VAL A 78 -30.51 8.95 -12.35
N ASN A 79 -30.24 9.85 -11.40
CA ASN A 79 -31.17 10.92 -11.07
C ASN A 79 -31.04 12.04 -12.12
N PRO A 80 -32.14 12.57 -12.69
CA PRO A 80 -32.13 13.55 -13.78
C PRO A 80 -31.79 14.97 -13.27
N LYS A 81 -30.64 15.14 -12.60
CA LYS A 81 -30.11 16.46 -12.23
C LYS A 81 -29.10 16.93 -13.29
N LYS A 82 -28.82 18.25 -13.31
CA LYS A 82 -27.91 18.93 -14.24
C LYS A 82 -26.62 18.11 -14.48
N ALA A 83 -26.20 18.03 -15.75
CA ALA A 83 -25.06 17.25 -16.22
C ALA A 83 -23.69 17.80 -15.76
N SER A 84 -23.48 17.85 -14.45
CA SER A 84 -22.17 18.09 -13.85
C SER A 84 -21.33 16.82 -13.96
N ARG A 85 -20.01 16.96 -14.22
CA ARG A 85 -19.03 15.86 -14.23
C ARG A 85 -19.13 14.85 -15.39
N MET A 86 -19.77 15.18 -16.51
CA MET A 86 -19.84 14.33 -17.70
C MET A 86 -18.47 13.93 -18.27
N PHE A 87 -17.47 14.81 -18.18
CA PHE A 87 -16.11 14.59 -18.69
C PHE A 87 -15.12 14.18 -17.59
N GLN A 88 -15.60 13.84 -16.39
CA GLN A 88 -14.74 13.43 -15.29
C GLN A 88 -14.53 11.91 -15.34
N PRO A 89 -13.27 11.42 -15.32
CA PRO A 89 -12.98 9.99 -15.26
C PRO A 89 -13.79 9.27 -14.17
N VAL A 90 -14.31 8.09 -14.52
CA VAL A 90 -15.14 7.28 -13.62
C VAL A 90 -14.25 6.41 -12.74
N GLU A 91 -14.63 6.25 -11.48
CA GLU A 91 -13.96 5.35 -10.53
C GLU A 91 -14.13 3.88 -10.98
N ILE A 92 -13.03 3.15 -11.07
CA ILE A 92 -13.02 1.73 -11.43
C ILE A 92 -13.35 0.92 -10.17
N LYS A 93 -14.37 0.06 -10.23
CA LYS A 93 -14.83 -0.76 -9.11
C LYS A 93 -14.85 -2.22 -9.47
N TYR A 94 -14.29 -3.03 -8.58
CA TYR A 94 -14.24 -4.47 -8.71
C TYR A 94 -15.05 -5.15 -7.60
N GLU A 95 -15.53 -6.36 -7.85
CA GLU A 95 -16.25 -7.12 -6.82
C GLU A 95 -15.31 -7.62 -5.72
N GLU A 96 -14.08 -7.90 -6.11
CA GLU A 96 -12.94 -8.30 -5.29
C GLU A 96 -12.63 -7.27 -4.21
N ASP A 97 -12.86 -5.97 -4.48
CA ASP A 97 -12.61 -4.91 -3.49
C ASP A 97 -13.48 -5.06 -2.25
N GLN A 98 -14.71 -5.55 -2.40
CA GLN A 98 -15.58 -5.85 -1.27
C GLN A 98 -15.08 -7.08 -0.51
N LEU A 99 -14.61 -8.10 -1.22
CA LEU A 99 -14.07 -9.33 -0.63
C LEU A 99 -12.76 -9.05 0.14
N ARG A 100 -11.86 -8.25 -0.42
CA ARG A 100 -10.62 -7.79 0.23
C ARG A 100 -10.92 -7.08 1.55
N LYS A 101 -11.87 -6.12 1.53
CA LYS A 101 -12.27 -5.37 2.74
C LYS A 101 -12.78 -6.28 3.84
N GLU A 102 -13.61 -7.27 3.50
CA GLU A 102 -14.13 -8.24 4.47
C GLU A 102 -13.01 -9.12 5.02
N PHE A 103 -12.15 -9.67 4.15
CA PHE A 103 -11.05 -10.55 4.56
C PHE A 103 -10.06 -9.85 5.50
N PHE A 104 -9.57 -8.66 5.15
CA PHE A 104 -8.57 -7.95 5.96
C PHE A 104 -9.16 -7.33 7.23
N ARG A 105 -10.47 -7.09 7.27
CA ARG A 105 -11.15 -6.71 8.52
C ARG A 105 -11.17 -7.88 9.50
N ASP A 106 -11.44 -9.08 9.02
CA ASP A 106 -11.48 -10.28 9.85
C ASP A 106 -10.06 -10.77 10.24
N HIS A 107 -9.05 -10.46 9.40
CA HIS A 107 -7.65 -10.86 9.62
C HIS A 107 -6.69 -9.65 9.61
N PRO A 108 -6.71 -8.78 10.64
CA PRO A 108 -5.87 -7.59 10.67
C PRO A 108 -4.37 -7.90 10.57
N TRP A 109 -3.93 -9.01 11.19
CA TRP A 109 -2.52 -9.41 11.21
C TRP A 109 -1.98 -9.94 9.88
N GLU A 110 -2.84 -10.24 8.91
CA GLU A 110 -2.36 -10.52 7.55
C GLU A 110 -1.80 -9.27 6.88
N LEU A 111 -2.14 -8.06 7.34
CA LEU A 111 -1.54 -6.81 6.88
C LEU A 111 -0.10 -6.62 7.40
N ALA A 112 0.26 -7.26 8.51
CA ALA A 112 1.62 -7.21 9.06
C ALA A 112 2.61 -8.05 8.24
N ARG A 113 2.12 -8.98 7.41
CA ARG A 113 2.95 -9.80 6.53
C ARG A 113 3.45 -8.96 5.34
N PRO A 114 4.77 -8.81 5.14
CA PRO A 114 5.29 -7.99 4.05
C PRO A 114 4.90 -8.53 2.67
N ARG A 115 4.32 -7.66 1.84
CA ARG A 115 3.91 -7.97 0.46
C ARG A 115 4.73 -7.16 -0.54
N VAL A 116 5.24 -7.83 -1.57
CA VAL A 116 5.91 -7.18 -2.71
C VAL A 116 4.84 -6.77 -3.71
N VAL A 117 4.75 -5.48 -4.00
CA VAL A 117 3.80 -4.89 -4.98
C VAL A 117 4.46 -4.69 -6.35
N LEU A 118 5.79 -4.72 -6.41
CA LEU A 118 6.54 -4.64 -7.66
C LEU A 118 6.24 -5.87 -8.52
N GLU A 119 5.72 -5.63 -9.72
CA GLU A 119 5.44 -6.67 -10.72
C GLU A 119 6.73 -7.11 -11.41
N SER A 120 6.83 -8.40 -11.76
CA SER A 120 7.99 -8.93 -12.48
C SER A 120 7.84 -8.73 -14.00
N SER A 121 6.83 -9.36 -14.59
CA SER A 121 6.54 -9.24 -16.03
C SER A 121 5.21 -8.52 -16.34
N GLY A 122 4.38 -8.27 -15.31
CA GLY A 122 3.00 -7.77 -15.45
C GLY A 122 2.02 -8.77 -16.07
N LYS A 123 2.49 -9.98 -16.40
CA LYS A 123 1.70 -11.08 -17.01
C LYS A 123 1.55 -12.29 -16.09
N ASP A 124 1.91 -12.13 -14.83
CA ASP A 124 1.93 -13.24 -13.86
C ASP A 124 0.52 -13.84 -13.67
N TYR A 125 -0.52 -13.04 -13.89
CA TYR A 125 -1.92 -13.45 -13.80
C TYR A 125 -2.35 -14.51 -14.83
N GLU A 126 -1.67 -14.61 -15.98
CA GLU A 126 -2.04 -15.54 -17.05
C GLU A 126 -1.83 -17.01 -16.64
N ASN A 127 -0.84 -17.26 -15.78
CA ASN A 127 -0.46 -18.60 -15.36
C ASN A 127 -1.18 -19.08 -14.08
N TYR A 128 -2.01 -18.23 -13.48
CA TYR A 128 -2.67 -18.56 -12.21
C TYR A 128 -3.98 -19.30 -12.45
N ASN A 129 -4.09 -20.47 -11.84
CA ASN A 129 -5.29 -21.30 -11.87
C ASN A 129 -5.95 -21.35 -10.49
N TRP A 130 -6.98 -20.53 -10.28
CA TRP A 130 -7.71 -20.38 -9.02
C TRP A 130 -8.62 -21.57 -8.64
N SER A 131 -8.50 -22.69 -9.34
CA SER A 131 -9.01 -23.99 -8.85
C SER A 131 -8.29 -24.48 -7.58
N ARG A 132 -7.10 -23.96 -7.29
CA ARG A 132 -6.35 -24.17 -6.06
C ARG A 132 -5.91 -22.82 -5.48
N LEU A 133 -5.61 -22.79 -4.19
CA LEU A 133 -5.19 -21.57 -3.53
C LEU A 133 -3.69 -21.26 -3.72
N GLN A 134 -2.83 -22.29 -3.70
CA GLN A 134 -1.40 -22.15 -4.01
C GLN A 134 -1.20 -21.98 -5.51
N GLN A 135 -0.41 -20.99 -5.88
CA GLN A 135 -0.03 -20.71 -7.26
C GLN A 135 1.49 -20.76 -7.40
N PRO A 136 2.02 -21.24 -8.53
CA PRO A 136 3.46 -21.23 -8.76
C PRO A 136 3.97 -19.79 -8.80
N GLY A 137 5.06 -19.51 -8.09
CA GLY A 137 5.69 -18.18 -8.06
C GLY A 137 4.97 -17.12 -7.21
N LYS A 138 3.75 -17.36 -6.75
CA LYS A 138 3.01 -16.45 -5.87
C LYS A 138 3.10 -16.91 -4.42
N ARG A 139 3.35 -15.97 -3.51
CA ARG A 139 3.26 -16.23 -2.06
C ARG A 139 1.81 -16.42 -1.61
N LEU A 140 1.65 -17.16 -0.52
CA LEU A 140 0.36 -17.36 0.12
C LEU A 140 -0.09 -16.06 0.81
N ASP A 141 -1.08 -15.38 0.21
CA ASP A 141 -1.58 -14.09 0.66
C ASP A 141 -3.12 -14.07 0.72
N GLY A 142 -3.68 -13.07 1.41
CA GLY A 142 -5.12 -12.79 1.40
C GLY A 142 -5.70 -12.59 0.00
N GLU A 143 -4.91 -12.08 -0.96
CA GLU A 143 -5.34 -11.97 -2.35
C GLU A 143 -5.64 -13.33 -2.98
N SER A 144 -4.89 -14.38 -2.61
CA SER A 144 -5.15 -15.74 -3.11
C SER A 144 -6.47 -16.29 -2.56
N VAL A 145 -6.86 -15.90 -1.33
CA VAL A 145 -8.18 -16.23 -0.74
C VAL A 145 -9.30 -15.55 -1.52
N VAL A 146 -9.15 -14.26 -1.81
CA VAL A 146 -10.14 -13.47 -2.55
C VAL A 146 -10.35 -14.04 -3.95
N GLN A 147 -9.28 -14.34 -4.68
CA GLN A 147 -9.38 -14.90 -6.02
C GLN A 147 -9.95 -16.33 -6.03
N ARG A 148 -9.58 -17.15 -5.03
CA ARG A 148 -10.17 -18.48 -4.83
C ARG A 148 -11.68 -18.39 -4.53
N GLN A 149 -12.07 -17.48 -3.65
CA GLN A 149 -13.47 -17.21 -3.33
C GLN A 149 -14.24 -16.76 -4.58
N LEU A 150 -13.67 -15.84 -5.36
CA LEU A 150 -14.26 -15.36 -6.60
C LEU A 150 -14.42 -16.50 -7.61
N TRP A 151 -13.39 -17.33 -7.78
CA TRP A 151 -13.43 -18.48 -8.66
C TRP A 151 -14.54 -19.47 -8.27
N LEU A 152 -14.73 -19.73 -6.96
CA LEU A 152 -15.81 -20.59 -6.48
C LEU A 152 -17.19 -20.01 -6.82
N LEU A 153 -17.38 -18.70 -6.68
CA LEU A 153 -18.64 -18.02 -7.04
C LEU A 153 -18.94 -18.04 -8.55
N ASN A 154 -17.89 -18.08 -9.36
CA ASN A 154 -17.99 -18.01 -10.82
C ASN A 154 -18.10 -19.40 -11.47
N ASN A 155 -17.70 -20.48 -10.79
CA ASN A 155 -17.67 -21.83 -11.37
C ASN A 155 -18.63 -22.81 -10.69
N VAL A 156 -18.89 -22.67 -9.39
CA VAL A 156 -19.77 -23.58 -8.65
C VAL A 156 -21.21 -23.07 -8.69
N PRO A 157 -22.19 -23.89 -9.12
CA PRO A 157 -23.57 -23.46 -9.21
C PRO A 157 -24.14 -23.17 -7.83
N ASP A 158 -24.90 -22.06 -7.75
CA ASP A 158 -25.71 -21.68 -6.58
C ASP A 158 -24.92 -21.53 -5.26
N MET A 159 -23.61 -21.28 -5.37
CA MET A 159 -22.73 -21.04 -4.23
C MET A 159 -22.96 -19.64 -3.63
N THR A 160 -23.16 -19.57 -2.31
CA THR A 160 -23.29 -18.29 -1.61
C THR A 160 -21.92 -17.67 -1.32
N LYS A 161 -21.88 -16.34 -1.19
CA LYS A 161 -20.67 -15.59 -0.87
C LYS A 161 -20.00 -16.07 0.42
N SER A 162 -20.79 -16.37 1.45
CA SER A 162 -20.31 -16.87 2.75
C SER A 162 -19.75 -18.28 2.66
N ALA A 163 -20.44 -19.20 1.96
CA ALA A 163 -19.95 -20.57 1.78
C ALA A 163 -18.63 -20.59 0.99
N ALA A 164 -18.53 -19.82 -0.09
CA ALA A 164 -17.29 -19.66 -0.85
C ALA A 164 -16.16 -19.08 0.01
N TYR A 165 -16.48 -18.11 0.89
CA TYR A 165 -15.53 -17.52 1.82
C TYR A 165 -15.01 -18.55 2.83
N ASP A 166 -15.90 -19.34 3.42
CA ASP A 166 -15.52 -20.36 4.41
C ASP A 166 -14.63 -21.46 3.83
N VAL A 167 -14.92 -21.90 2.60
CA VAL A 167 -14.07 -22.88 1.90
C VAL A 167 -12.67 -22.31 1.66
N ALA A 168 -12.58 -21.12 1.04
CA ALA A 168 -11.29 -20.49 0.74
C ALA A 168 -10.49 -20.18 2.02
N ARG A 169 -11.17 -19.75 3.09
CA ARG A 169 -10.58 -19.45 4.39
C ARG A 169 -10.04 -20.70 5.09
N ARG A 170 -10.77 -21.82 5.07
CA ARG A 170 -10.29 -23.09 5.64
C ARG A 170 -9.07 -23.63 4.87
N GLU A 171 -9.10 -23.56 3.54
CA GLU A 171 -7.94 -23.91 2.70
C GLU A 171 -6.73 -23.05 3.09
N PHE A 172 -6.93 -21.74 3.25
CA PHE A 172 -5.89 -20.80 3.67
C PHE A 172 -5.32 -21.11 5.06
N TYR A 173 -6.16 -21.37 6.05
CA TYR A 173 -5.71 -21.72 7.40
C TYR A 173 -4.88 -23.00 7.43
N ARG A 174 -5.28 -24.01 6.67
CA ARG A 174 -4.52 -25.26 6.57
C ARG A 174 -3.11 -25.00 6.04
N LEU A 175 -3.00 -24.19 4.99
CA LEU A 175 -1.70 -23.86 4.39
C LEU A 175 -0.84 -22.98 5.29
N ARG A 176 -1.44 -22.01 5.99
CA ARG A 176 -0.72 -21.20 6.99
C ARG A 176 -0.20 -22.03 8.15
N LEU A 177 -1.03 -22.93 8.68
CA LEU A 177 -0.61 -23.85 9.74
C LEU A 177 0.54 -24.73 9.26
N GLN A 178 0.45 -25.24 8.03
CA GLN A 178 1.52 -26.03 7.43
C GLN A 178 2.83 -25.23 7.34
N GLU A 179 2.81 -23.99 6.82
CA GLU A 179 4.00 -23.13 6.75
C GLU A 179 4.63 -22.88 8.13
N ASP A 180 3.81 -22.71 9.17
CA ASP A 180 4.31 -22.43 10.52
C ASP A 180 4.88 -23.70 11.19
N ILE A 181 4.29 -24.88 10.96
CA ILE A 181 4.84 -26.16 11.39
C ILE A 181 6.16 -26.45 10.66
N GLU A 182 6.20 -26.27 9.34
CA GLU A 182 7.41 -26.48 8.53
C GLU A 182 8.58 -25.64 9.04
N ARG A 183 8.35 -24.36 9.36
CA ARG A 183 9.41 -23.49 9.93
C ARG A 183 9.91 -23.97 11.28
N ARG A 184 9.02 -24.44 12.16
CA ARG A 184 9.39 -24.92 13.51
C ARG A 184 10.18 -26.21 13.43
N VAL A 185 9.65 -27.19 12.70
CA VAL A 185 10.30 -28.49 12.51
C VAL A 185 11.66 -28.32 11.84
N ALA A 186 11.77 -27.47 10.81
CA ALA A 186 13.05 -27.21 10.16
C ALA A 186 14.10 -26.59 11.11
N ALA A 187 13.68 -25.72 12.04
CA ALA A 187 14.59 -25.18 13.05
C ALA A 187 15.02 -26.27 14.05
N GLU A 188 14.08 -27.06 14.57
CA GLU A 188 14.34 -28.16 15.51
C GLU A 188 15.28 -29.22 14.90
N GLU A 189 15.05 -29.61 13.65
CA GLU A 189 15.91 -30.56 12.93
C GLU A 189 17.33 -30.00 12.71
N ALA A 190 17.45 -28.71 12.41
CA ALA A 190 18.74 -28.04 12.27
C ALA A 190 19.50 -27.99 13.59
N GLU A 191 18.85 -27.66 14.71
CA GLU A 191 19.48 -27.68 16.04
C GLU A 191 19.87 -29.10 16.45
N ALA A 192 19.02 -30.09 16.19
CA ALA A 192 19.30 -31.50 16.47
C ALA A 192 20.51 -32.03 15.68
N THR A 193 20.78 -31.48 14.50
CA THR A 193 21.96 -31.80 13.68
C THR A 193 23.19 -30.94 14.00
N GLY A 194 23.10 -30.09 15.02
CA GLY A 194 24.21 -29.28 15.52
C GLY A 194 24.41 -27.95 14.81
N ALA A 195 23.42 -27.46 14.04
CA ALA A 195 23.46 -26.11 13.49
C ALA A 195 23.29 -25.08 14.62
N THR A 196 24.11 -24.02 14.59
CA THR A 196 24.01 -22.90 15.52
C THR A 196 23.41 -21.69 14.81
N PHE A 197 22.41 -21.07 15.44
CA PHE A 197 21.77 -19.87 14.95
C PHE A 197 22.38 -18.62 15.61
N GLY A 198 22.31 -17.49 14.90
CA GLY A 198 22.62 -16.18 15.48
C GLY A 198 21.53 -15.71 16.47
N PRO A 199 21.61 -14.45 16.94
CA PRO A 199 20.64 -13.92 17.87
C PRO A 199 19.22 -13.96 17.29
N THR A 200 18.27 -14.34 18.13
CA THR A 200 16.86 -14.45 17.72
C THR A 200 16.27 -13.06 17.50
N ARG A 201 15.18 -12.96 16.73
CA ARG A 201 14.48 -11.66 16.56
C ARG A 201 13.98 -11.08 17.89
N LEU A 202 13.70 -11.92 18.89
CA LEU A 202 13.29 -11.48 20.22
C LEU A 202 14.44 -10.80 20.95
N GLU A 203 15.65 -11.38 20.91
CA GLU A 203 16.86 -10.80 21.49
C GLU A 203 17.21 -9.48 20.82
N VAL A 204 17.23 -9.45 19.47
CA VAL A 204 17.47 -8.23 18.70
C VAL A 204 16.43 -7.15 19.03
N GLY A 205 15.15 -7.53 19.21
CA GLY A 205 14.10 -6.61 19.64
C GLY A 205 14.36 -6.01 21.02
N MET A 206 14.72 -6.85 21.99
CA MET A 206 15.04 -6.43 23.36
C MET A 206 16.25 -5.49 23.42
N GLU A 207 17.28 -5.75 22.60
CA GLU A 207 18.45 -4.86 22.49
C GLU A 207 18.07 -3.46 22.00
N LEU A 208 17.21 -3.37 20.99
CA LEU A 208 16.72 -2.10 20.46
C LEU A 208 15.84 -1.36 21.48
N GLU A 209 14.96 -2.09 22.18
CA GLU A 209 14.12 -1.53 23.24
C GLU A 209 14.96 -0.96 24.40
N ASN A 210 16.00 -1.68 24.81
CA ASN A 210 16.93 -1.20 25.84
C ASN A 210 17.65 0.09 25.42
N GLN A 211 18.09 0.18 24.16
CA GLN A 211 18.73 1.39 23.64
C GLN A 211 17.79 2.60 23.70
N GLU A 212 16.52 2.43 23.30
CA GLU A 212 15.52 3.49 23.38
C GLU A 212 15.14 3.83 24.82
N TYR A 213 15.07 2.84 25.71
CA TYR A 213 14.82 3.06 27.13
C TYR A 213 15.91 3.90 27.79
N GLU A 214 17.18 3.65 27.50
CA GLU A 214 18.29 4.46 28.03
C GLU A 214 18.25 5.89 27.49
N ARG A 215 17.92 6.07 26.20
CA ARG A 215 17.69 7.42 25.62
C ARG A 215 16.56 8.14 26.34
N TRP A 216 15.44 7.47 26.56
CA TRP A 216 14.30 8.02 27.30
C TRP A 216 14.67 8.35 28.76
N LYS A 217 15.47 7.51 29.42
CA LYS A 217 15.91 7.73 30.80
C LYS A 217 16.76 9.01 30.94
N VAL A 218 17.66 9.26 30.00
CA VAL A 218 18.45 10.50 29.96
C VAL A 218 17.54 11.70 29.77
N TRP A 219 16.62 11.64 28.81
CA TRP A 219 15.64 12.71 28.59
C TRP A 219 14.75 12.96 29.82
N ALA A 220 14.19 11.92 30.43
CA ALA A 220 13.31 12.02 31.58
C ALA A 220 14.02 12.64 32.79
N LYS A 221 15.31 12.34 33.00
CA LYS A 221 16.12 13.00 34.04
C LYS A 221 16.26 14.50 33.76
N SER A 222 16.56 14.88 32.52
CA SER A 222 16.69 16.31 32.15
C SER A 222 15.37 17.06 32.29
N GLU A 223 14.24 16.46 31.88
CA GLU A 223 12.92 17.04 32.01
C GLU A 223 12.53 17.17 33.49
N ALA A 224 12.79 16.13 34.31
CA ALA A 224 12.54 16.19 35.75
C ALA A 224 13.33 17.32 36.43
N GLN A 225 14.60 17.51 36.07
CA GLN A 225 15.42 18.63 36.55
C GLN A 225 14.83 19.99 36.15
N VAL A 226 14.38 20.14 34.90
CA VAL A 226 13.72 21.38 34.44
C VAL A 226 12.40 21.62 35.18
N GLN A 227 11.61 20.59 35.43
CA GLN A 227 10.36 20.70 36.18
C GLN A 227 10.62 21.07 37.65
N GLU A 228 11.64 20.49 38.28
CA GLU A 228 12.07 20.84 39.63
C GLU A 228 12.55 22.30 39.71
N GLN A 229 13.36 22.74 38.75
CA GLN A 229 13.78 24.14 38.64
C GLN A 229 12.59 25.10 38.46
N ARG A 230 11.60 24.72 37.63
CA ARG A 230 10.38 25.51 37.45
C ARG A 230 9.54 25.55 38.72
N ALA A 231 9.38 24.43 39.41
CA ALA A 231 8.68 24.35 40.69
C ALA A 231 9.36 25.23 41.75
N ALA A 232 10.69 25.14 41.85
CA ALA A 232 11.50 25.98 42.74
C ALA A 232 11.35 27.47 42.41
N ALA A 233 11.35 27.85 41.13
CA ALA A 233 11.11 29.22 40.69
C ALA A 233 9.69 29.72 41.01
N PHE A 234 8.68 28.85 40.97
CA PHE A 234 7.31 29.17 41.35
C PHE A 234 7.13 29.30 42.87
N THR A 235 7.75 28.43 43.65
CA THR A 235 7.77 28.51 45.12
C THR A 235 8.66 29.65 45.64
N GLY A 236 9.58 30.16 44.81
CA GLY A 236 10.47 31.28 45.11
C GLY A 236 9.80 32.67 45.10
N ALA A 237 8.48 32.77 44.92
CA ALA A 237 7.76 34.02 45.13
C ALA A 237 7.71 34.35 46.65
N PRO A 238 8.22 35.51 47.10
CA PRO A 238 8.57 35.72 48.50
C PRO A 238 7.34 35.94 49.38
N GLY A 239 6.94 34.89 50.11
CA GLY A 239 6.43 35.04 51.47
C GLY A 239 7.62 35.30 52.40
N LEU A 240 7.46 36.24 53.34
CA LEU A 240 8.51 36.84 54.17
C LEU A 240 9.57 35.86 54.71
N PRO A 241 10.85 36.29 54.81
CA PRO A 241 11.96 35.41 55.14
C PRO A 241 11.99 35.12 56.64
N THR A 242 11.78 33.86 57.00
CA THR A 242 12.35 33.30 58.23
C THR A 242 13.52 32.42 57.81
N THR A 243 14.70 33.02 57.83
CA THR A 243 16.02 32.38 57.89
C THR A 243 16.03 31.29 58.94
N GLU A 244 16.38 30.04 58.59
CA GLU A 244 17.30 29.19 59.38
C GLU A 244 18.08 28.18 58.50
N VAL A 245 19.31 27.95 58.95
CA VAL A 245 20.50 27.30 58.39
C VAL A 245 20.39 25.77 58.26
N SER A 246 21.06 25.16 57.27
CA SER A 246 21.84 23.88 57.40
C SER A 246 22.42 23.47 56.03
N LEU A 247 23.74 23.58 55.82
CA LEU A 247 24.82 22.62 56.15
C LEU A 247 25.11 21.60 55.04
N GLY A 248 26.20 21.88 54.31
CA GLY A 248 27.31 20.94 54.05
C GLY A 248 27.09 19.81 53.03
N LEU A 249 27.85 19.87 51.93
CA LEU A 249 28.92 18.90 51.61
C LEU A 249 29.44 19.19 50.20
N GLU A 250 30.67 19.70 50.12
CA GLU A 250 31.50 19.59 48.91
C GLU A 250 32.15 18.21 48.89
N GLU A 251 32.15 17.54 47.75
CA GLU A 251 33.33 16.84 47.24
C GLU A 251 33.17 16.55 45.75
N GLY A 252 34.23 16.86 44.99
CA GLY A 252 34.22 16.96 43.54
C GLY A 252 34.34 15.63 42.80
N VAL A 253 33.98 15.68 41.51
CA VAL A 253 34.45 14.73 40.50
C VAL A 253 34.97 15.53 39.31
N GLU A 254 36.26 15.35 39.08
CA GLU A 254 37.08 15.94 38.04
C GLU A 254 36.81 15.25 36.69
N GLU A 255 36.28 15.99 35.71
CA GLU A 255 35.94 15.47 34.39
C GLU A 255 37.16 15.56 33.45
N LYS A 256 37.79 14.41 33.17
CA LYS A 256 38.80 14.28 32.11
C LYS A 256 38.13 14.27 30.73
N GLN A 257 38.43 15.26 29.90
CA GLN A 257 38.11 15.27 28.48
C GLN A 257 38.89 14.18 27.72
N PRO A 258 38.27 13.43 26.79
CA PRO A 258 39.02 12.62 25.84
C PRO A 258 39.54 13.48 24.69
N GLN A 259 40.86 13.42 24.48
CA GLN A 259 41.54 13.92 23.28
C GLN A 259 41.14 13.06 22.08
N ALA A 260 40.68 13.71 21.01
CA ALA A 260 40.44 13.10 19.72
C ALA A 260 41.77 12.90 18.97
N ALA A 261 41.96 11.69 18.44
CA ALA A 261 42.88 11.37 17.34
C ALA A 261 42.08 10.61 16.28
#